data_AF-A0A9Q4GVK4-F1
#
_entry.id   AF-A0A9Q4GVK4-F1
#
_cell.length_a   1.000
_cell.length_b   1.000
_cell.length_c   1.000
_cell.angle_alpha   90.00
_cell.angle_beta   90.00
_cell.angle_gamma   90.00
#
_symmetry.space_group_name_H-M   'P 1'
#
loop_
_entity.id
_entity.type
_entity.pdbx_description
1 polymer ?
#
loop_
_entity_poly.entity_id
_entity_poly.type
_entity_poly.pdbx_seq_one_letter_code
_entity_poly.pdbx_strand_id
1 'polypeptide(L)' 'MELMDELAEAYLDNSFEHRYYLDLETGQVIIDWDESYTGEPGIDWEDEANEERYADVPKITSDEAYYVRVQFAK' A
#
# COMPACT_ATOMS: atom_id res chain seq x y z
N MET A 1 8.02 -14.26 2.13
CA MET A 1 7.46 -13.99 0.79
C MET A 1 8.47 -13.11 0.07
N GLU A 2 8.60 -13.16 -1.25
CA GLU A 2 9.51 -12.23 -1.94
C GLU A 2 8.87 -10.83 -1.99
N LEU A 3 9.67 -9.77 -1.90
CA LEU A 3 9.18 -8.38 -1.93
C LEU A 3 8.24 -8.10 -3.11
N MET A 4 8.54 -8.69 -4.27
CA MET A 4 7.71 -8.52 -5.48
C MET A 4 6.31 -9.10 -5.31
N ASP A 5 6.17 -10.21 -4.58
CA ASP A 5 4.87 -10.82 -4.30
C ASP A 5 4.08 -9.93 -3.34
N GLU A 6 4.71 -9.39 -2.28
CA GLU A 6 4.09 -8.46 -1.33
C GLU A 6 3.61 -7.17 -2.02
N LEU A 7 4.43 -6.60 -2.90
CA LEU A 7 4.05 -5.42 -3.69
C LEU A 7 2.90 -5.72 -4.65
N ALA A 8 2.87 -6.91 -5.25
CA ALA A 8 1.77 -7.32 -6.10
C ALA A 8 0.48 -7.49 -5.30
N GLU A 9 0.53 -8.11 -4.12
CA GLU A 9 -0.63 -8.25 -3.23
C GLU A 9 -1.16 -6.90 -2.77
N ALA A 10 -0.28 -6.00 -2.31
CA ALA A 10 -0.63 -4.64 -1.90
C ALA A 10 -1.28 -3.83 -3.04
N TYR A 11 -0.73 -3.93 -4.26
CA TYR A 11 -1.32 -3.30 -5.45
C TYR A 11 -2.70 -3.88 -5.79
N LEU A 12 -2.87 -5.20 -5.65
CA LEU A 12 -4.09 -5.91 -5.98
C LEU A 12 -5.20 -5.71 -4.94
N ASP A 13 -4.86 -5.45 -3.68
CA ASP A 13 -5.86 -5.13 -2.66
C ASP A 13 -6.69 -3.89 -3.07
N ASN A 14 -6.04 -2.82 -3.51
CA ASN A 14 -6.67 -1.60 -4.04
C ASN A 14 -7.82 -1.05 -3.17
N SER A 15 -7.73 -1.21 -1.85
CA SER A 15 -8.72 -0.71 -0.88
C SER A 15 -8.74 0.82 -0.81
N PHE A 16 -9.89 1.40 -0.48
CA PHE A 16 -10.00 2.83 -0.14
C PHE A 16 -9.84 3.11 1.36
N GLU A 17 -9.88 2.08 2.20
CA GLU A 17 -9.87 2.22 3.67
C GLU A 17 -8.46 2.35 4.25
N HIS A 18 -7.46 1.80 3.57
CA HIS A 18 -6.05 1.82 3.99
C HIS A 18 -5.12 1.98 2.81
N ARG A 19 -3.86 2.34 3.05
CA ARG A 19 -2.81 2.45 2.02
C ARG A 19 -1.65 1.53 2.32
N TYR A 20 -0.87 1.22 1.29
CA TYR A 20 0.38 0.48 1.44
C TYR A 20 1.53 1.37 0.99
N TYR A 21 2.64 1.25 1.69
CA TYR A 21 3.86 1.99 1.44
C TYR A 21 5.04 1.03 1.43
N LEU A 22 6.00 1.25 0.55
CA LEU A 22 7.31 0.60 0.61
C LEU A 22 8.24 1.46 1.46
N ASP A 23 8.76 0.89 2.53
CA ASP A 23 9.88 1.46 3.28
C ASP A 23 11.17 1.28 2.47
N LEU A 24 11.73 2.39 1.98
CA LEU A 24 12.92 2.38 1.13
C LEU A 24 14.21 2.03 1.89
N GLU A 25 14.22 2.15 3.22
CA GLU A 25 15.37 1.78 4.05
C GLU A 25 15.42 0.28 4.32
N THR A 26 14.27 -0.29 4.68
CA THR A 26 14.18 -1.69 5.13
C THR A 26 13.75 -2.64 4.01
N GLY A 27 13.13 -2.13 2.95
CA GLY A 27 12.53 -2.91 1.88
C GLY A 27 11.24 -3.62 2.29
N GLN A 28 10.57 -3.18 3.36
CA GLN A 28 9.33 -3.77 3.85
C GLN A 28 8.09 -3.05 3.29
N VAL A 29 7.03 -3.80 2.99
CA VAL A 29 5.73 -3.23 2.64
C VAL A 29 4.93 -3.01 3.92
N ILE A 30 4.59 -1.76 4.22
CA ILE A 30 3.85 -1.34 5.40
C ILE A 30 2.43 -0.96 5.00
N ILE A 31 1.46 -1.41 5.78
CA ILE A 31 0.07 -0.96 5.68
C ILE A 31 -0.12 0.24 6.62
N ASP A 32 -0.49 1.39 6.06
CA ASP A 32 -0.93 2.55 6.83
C ASP A 32 -2.45 2.48 6.99
N TRP A 33 -2.86 2.02 8.16
CA TRP A 33 -4.25 1.89 8.58
C TRP A 33 -4.35 2.16 10.09
N ASP A 34 -5.57 2.27 10.58
CA ASP A 34 -5.81 2.56 11.99
C ASP A 34 -5.31 1.41 12.88
N GLU A 35 -4.61 1.77 13.95
CA GLU A 35 -3.97 0.84 14.91
C GLU A 35 -4.97 -0.18 15.49
N SER A 36 -6.26 0.17 15.59
CA SER A 36 -7.29 -0.77 16.05
C SER A 36 -7.51 -1.96 15.12
N TYR A 37 -7.13 -1.86 13.84
CA TYR A 37 -7.21 -2.94 12.85
C TYR A 37 -5.89 -3.67 12.66
N THR A 38 -4.75 -2.98 12.77
CA THR A 38 -3.42 -3.54 12.52
C THR A 38 -2.73 -4.05 13.77
N GLY A 39 -3.03 -3.46 14.94
CA GLY A 39 -2.30 -3.66 16.19
C GLY A 39 -0.92 -2.99 16.22
N GLU A 40 -0.56 -2.24 15.17
CA GLU A 40 0.72 -1.55 15.01
C GLU A 40 0.47 -0.05 14.81
N PRO A 41 1.33 0.84 15.36
CA PRO A 41 1.21 2.27 15.11
C PRO A 41 1.37 2.57 13.61
N GLY A 42 0.51 3.47 13.11
CA GLY A 42 0.60 3.96 11.73
C GLY A 42 1.85 4.80 11.47
N ILE A 43 2.02 5.25 10.23
CA ILE A 43 3.16 6.09 9.86
C ILE A 43 2.95 7.51 10.42
N ASP A 44 3.96 8.03 11.11
CA ASP A 44 3.95 9.41 11.59
C ASP A 44 4.24 10.39 10.45
N TRP A 45 3.19 10.82 9.76
CA TRP A 45 3.30 11.77 8.66
C TRP A 45 3.65 13.20 9.10
N GLU A 46 3.71 13.50 10.41
CA GLU A 46 4.21 14.80 10.89
C GLU A 46 5.75 14.84 10.93
N ASP A 47 6.43 13.70 10.84
CA ASP A 47 7.88 13.62 10.69
C ASP A 47 8.29 13.79 9.22
N GLU A 48 8.92 14.93 8.89
CA GLU A 48 9.41 15.25 7.55
C GLU A 48 10.36 14.17 6.99
N ALA A 49 11.08 13.42 7.84
CA ALA A 49 11.95 12.33 7.39
C ALA A 49 11.17 11.20 6.69
N ASN A 50 9.88 11.04 7.02
CA ASN A 50 9.04 9.99 6.45
C ASN A 50 8.59 10.30 5.01
N GLU A 51 8.62 11.56 4.57
CA GLU A 51 8.28 11.94 3.19
C GLU A 51 9.24 11.32 2.16
N GLU A 52 10.52 11.18 2.49
CA GLU A 52 11.54 10.60 1.61
C GLU A 52 11.73 9.09 1.82
N ARG A 53 11.31 8.56 2.99
CA ARG A 53 11.48 7.16 3.36
C ARG A 53 10.44 6.23 2.74
N TYR A 54 9.19 6.69 2.65
CA TYR A 54 8.07 5.84 2.25
C TYR A 54 7.59 6.15 0.83
N ALA A 55 7.59 5.13 -0.03
CA ALA A 55 7.02 5.22 -1.36
C ALA A 55 5.59 4.65 -1.38
N ASP A 56 4.61 5.45 -1.81
CA ASP A 56 3.21 5.00 -1.96
C ASP A 56 3.13 3.85 -2.98
N VAL A 57 2.47 2.76 -2.59
CA VAL A 57 2.14 1.68 -3.51
C VAL A 57 0.96 2.16 -4.37
N PRO A 58 1.12 2.25 -5.70
CA PRO A 58 0.11 2.86 -6.55
C PRO A 58 -1.25 2.15 -6.47
N LYS A 59 -2.32 2.93 -6.64
CA LYS A 59 -3.70 2.41 -6.74
C LYS A 59 -4.31 2.74 -8.08
N ILE A 60 -5.23 1.88 -8.52
CA ILE A 60 -6.09 2.17 -9.66
C ILE A 60 -7.21 3.08 -9.18
N THR A 61 -7.17 4.34 -9.62
CA THR A 61 -8.18 5.36 -9.30
C THR A 61 -9.20 5.57 -10.41
N SER A 62 -9.00 4.96 -11.59
CA SER A 62 -9.96 4.97 -12.69
C SER A 62 -10.92 3.79 -12.57
N ASP A 63 -12.21 4.09 -12.54
CA ASP A 63 -13.27 3.07 -12.51
C ASP A 63 -13.19 2.10 -13.71
N GLU A 64 -12.87 2.63 -14.89
CA GLU A 64 -12.72 1.83 -16.12
C GLU A 64 -11.53 0.87 -16.00
N ALA A 65 -10.37 1.38 -15.55
CA ALA A 65 -9.19 0.54 -15.34
C ALA A 65 -9.41 -0.51 -14.25
N TYR A 66 -10.12 -0.15 -13.18
CA TYR A 66 -10.47 -1.08 -12.11
C TYR A 66 -11.39 -2.19 -12.64
N TYR A 67 -12.41 -1.83 -13.42
CA TYR A 67 -13.32 -2.80 -14.02
C TYR A 67 -12.58 -3.77 -14.95
N VAL A 68 -11.71 -3.26 -15.83
CA VAL A 68 -10.89 -4.10 -16.73
C VAL A 68 -10.02 -5.07 -15.92
N ARG A 69 -9.37 -4.60 -14.86
CA ARG A 69 -8.56 -5.45 -13.96
C ARG A 69 -9.39 -6.57 -13.33
N VAL A 70 -10.56 -6.25 -12.77
CA VAL A 70 -11.47 -7.24 -12.18
C VAL A 70 -11.94 -8.28 -13.20
N GLN A 71 -12.16 -7.88 -14.47
CA GLN A 71 -12.51 -8.84 -15.53
C GLN A 71 -11.33 -9.73 -15.95
N PHE A 72 -10.11 -9.20 -16.00
CA PHE A 72 -8.92 -9.98 -16.36
C PHE A 72 -8.57 -11.04 -15.30
N ALA A 73 -8.83 -10.75 -14.02
CA ALA A 73 -8.56 -11.67 -12.93
C ALA A 73 -9.61 -12.80 -12.77
N LYS A 74 -10.68 -12.80 -13.58
CA LYS A 74 -11.69 -13.87 -13.64
C LYS A 74 -11.32 -14.93 -14.67
#